data_AF-A0A9E1QDZ1-F1
#
_entry.id   AF-A0A9E1QDZ1-F1
#
_cell.length_a   1.000
_cell.length_b   1.000
_cell.length_c   1.000
_cell.angle_alpha   90.00
_cell.angle_beta   90.00
_cell.angle_gamma   90.00
#
_symmetry.space_group_name_H-M   'P 1'
#
loop_
_entity.id
_entity.type
_entity.pdbx_description
1 polymer ?
#
loop_
_entity_poly.entity_id
_entity_poly.type
_entity_poly.pdbx_seq_one_letter_code
_entity_poly.pdbx_strand_id
1 'polypeptide(L)' 'MKLKREVGVLGLSANIINIIIGGGIFVLPAIIAASLGAASIIAYLFCGFVMVLVMGCFAELG' A
#
# COMPACT_ATOMS: atom_id res chain seq x y z
N MET A 1 -21.75 0.92 19.18
CA MET A 1 -20.41 0.42 19.54
C MET A 1 -19.41 1.54 19.26
N LYS A 2 -19.01 2.33 20.28
CA LYS A 2 -18.03 3.41 20.12
C LYS A 2 -16.64 2.78 20.10
N LEU A 3 -15.97 2.79 18.95
CA LEU A 3 -14.55 2.43 18.87
C LEU A 3 -13.78 3.45 19.70
N LYS A 4 -13.16 3.00 20.78
CA LYS A 4 -12.27 3.84 21.58
C LYS A 4 -11.02 4.08 20.73
N ARG A 5 -10.68 5.35 20.47
CA ARG A 5 -9.53 5.74 19.64
C ARG A 5 -8.22 5.50 20.41
N GLU A 6 -7.93 4.23 20.69
CA GLU A 6 -6.74 3.81 21.44
C GLU A 6 -5.53 3.65 20.52
N VAL A 7 -5.76 3.40 19.23
CA VAL A 7 -4.72 3.42 18.21
C VAL A 7 -4.42 4.89 17.87
N GLY A 8 -3.38 5.44 18.49
CA GLY A 8 -2.84 6.75 18.14
C GLY A 8 -2.27 6.78 16.72
N VAL A 9 -1.90 7.97 16.24
CA VAL A 9 -1.37 8.18 14.88
C VAL A 9 -0.21 7.21 14.60
N LEU A 10 0.74 7.10 15.52
CA LEU A 10 1.90 6.21 15.37
C LEU A 10 1.54 4.73 15.26
N GLY A 11 0.54 4.26 16.03
CA GLY A 11 0.07 2.87 15.95
C GLY A 11 -0.63 2.58 14.63
N LEU A 12 -1.42 3.54 14.14
CA LEU A 12 -2.08 3.45 12.85
C LEU A 12 -1.07 3.46 11.70
N SER A 13 -0.10 4.38 11.72
CA SER A 13 0.98 4.47 10.74
C SER A 13 1.80 3.18 10.70
N ALA A 14 2.19 2.64 11.86
CA ALA A 14 2.98 1.41 11.93
C ALA A 14 2.21 0.20 11.34
N ASN A 15 0.91 0.12 11.58
CA ASN A 15 0.07 -0.93 11.00
C ASN A 15 -0.05 -0.80 9.48
N ILE A 16 -0.27 0.42 8.98
CA ILE A 16 -0.32 0.70 7.54
C ILE A 16 0.99 0.31 6.86
N ILE A 17 2.14 0.70 7.44
CA ILE A 17 3.46 0.33 6.91
C ILE A 17 3.63 -1.20 6.88
N ASN A 18 3.21 -1.91 7.93
CA ASN A 18 3.30 -3.36 7.97
C ASN A 18 2.49 -4.04 6.85
N ILE A 19 1.26 -3.56 6.59
CA ILE A 19 0.41 -4.07 5.51
C ILE A 19 1.02 -3.76 4.13
N ILE A 20 1.55 -2.55 3.92
CA ILE A 20 2.18 -2.17 2.66
C ILE A 20 3.43 -3.03 2.39
N ILE A 21 4.26 -3.28 3.41
CA ILE A 21 5.44 -4.13 3.24
C ILE A 21 5.02 -5.59 3.00
N GLY A 22 4.12 -6.13 3.82
CA GLY A 22 3.70 -7.53 3.73
C GLY A 22 2.95 -7.85 2.44
N GLY A 23 1.86 -7.14 2.17
CA GLY A 23 1.03 -7.37 0.98
C GLY A 23 1.58 -6.72 -0.29
N GLY A 24 2.07 -5.49 -0.17
CA GLY A 24 2.53 -4.70 -1.31
C GLY A 24 3.90 -5.11 -1.83
N ILE A 25 4.93 -5.21 -0.97
CA ILE A 25 6.31 -5.46 -1.43
C ILE A 25 6.63 -6.96 -1.58
N PHE A 26 6.09 -7.82 -0.71
CA PHE A 26 6.41 -9.25 -0.75
C PHE A 26 5.43 -10.08 -1.58
N VAL A 27 4.12 -9.89 -1.37
CA VAL A 27 3.10 -10.76 -1.99
C VAL A 27 2.76 -10.31 -3.41
N LEU A 28 2.47 -9.03 -3.62
CA LEU A 28 2.06 -8.51 -4.94
C LEU A 28 3.10 -8.79 -6.05
N PRO A 29 4.40 -8.49 -5.86
CA PRO A 29 5.38 -8.64 -6.93
C PRO A 29 5.65 -10.11 -7.24
N ALA A 30 5.55 -11.00 -6.26
CA ALA A 30 5.65 -12.44 -6.48
C ALA A 30 4.52 -12.95 -7.41
N ILE A 31 3.27 -12.50 -7.18
CA ILE A 31 2.12 -12.86 -8.01
C ILE A 31 2.23 -12.26 -9.41
N ILE A 32 2.62 -10.98 -9.51
CA ILE A 32 2.73 -10.28 -10.79
C ILE A 32 3.92 -10.82 -11.59
N ALA A 33 5.04 -11.18 -10.94
CA ALA A 33 6.18 -11.85 -11.57
C ALA A 33 5.80 -13.21 -12.13
N ALA A 34 4.96 -13.97 -11.43
CA ALA A 34 4.45 -15.25 -11.94
C ALA A 34 3.58 -15.12 -13.20
N SER A 35 2.87 -13.98 -13.38
CA SER A 35 2.04 -13.73 -14.59
C SER A 35 2.77 -13.02 -15.73
N LEU A 36 3.63 -12.04 -15.44
CA LEU A 36 4.20 -11.11 -16.44
C LEU A 36 5.74 -11.22 -16.61
N GLY A 37 6.42 -12.02 -15.78
CA GLY A 37 7.87 -12.21 -15.86
C GLY A 37 8.68 -10.91 -15.68
N ALA A 38 9.56 -10.58 -16.63
CA ALA A 38 10.46 -9.42 -16.53
C ALA A 38 9.74 -8.06 -16.60
N ALA A 39 8.53 -8.00 -17.16
CA ALA A 39 7.75 -6.75 -17.26
C ALA A 39 7.09 -6.35 -15.92
N SER A 40 7.09 -7.26 -14.93
CA SER A 40 6.37 -7.09 -13.67
C SER A 40 6.87 -5.92 -12.82
N ILE A 41 8.16 -5.58 -12.92
CA ILE A 41 8.72 -4.43 -12.20
C ILE A 41 8.11 -3.10 -12.70
N ILE A 42 7.89 -2.99 -14.01
CA ILE A 42 7.35 -1.77 -14.63
C ILE A 42 5.86 -1.65 -14.31
N ALA A 43 5.12 -2.76 -14.37
CA ALA A 43 3.71 -2.80 -13.98
C ALA A 43 3.53 -2.45 -12.49
N TYR A 44 4.40 -2.94 -11.61
CA TYR A 44 4.35 -2.64 -10.19
C TYR A 44 4.68 -1.17 -9.88
N LEU A 45 5.69 -0.60 -10.55
CA LEU A 45 6.02 0.83 -10.41
C LEU A 45 4.89 1.74 -10.89
N PHE A 46 4.25 1.40 -12.01
CA PHE A 46 3.10 2.14 -12.52
C PHE A 46 1.92 2.09 -11.55
N CYS A 47 1.61 0.90 -11.01
CA CYS A 47 0.59 0.73 -9.97
C CYS A 47 0.90 1.57 -8.72
N GLY A 48 2.14 1.55 -8.24
CA GLY A 48 2.58 2.36 -7.11
C GLY A 48 2.41 3.86 -7.35
N PHE A 49 2.74 4.34 -8.55
CA PHE A 49 2.57 5.75 -8.92
C PHE A 49 1.09 6.18 -8.88
N VAL A 50 0.19 5.37 -9.44
CA VAL A 50 -1.26 5.63 -9.40
C VAL A 50 -1.76 5.64 -7.95
N MET A 51 -1.31 4.69 -7.12
CA MET A 51 -1.69 4.64 -5.70
C MET A 51 -1.24 5.88 -4.93
N VAL A 52 -0.06 6.42 -5.21
CA VAL A 52 0.42 7.68 -4.60
C VAL A 52 -0.48 8.85 -4.99
N LEU A 53 -0.89 8.97 -6.25
CA LEU A 53 -1.81 10.03 -6.69
C LEU A 53 -3.18 9.92 -5.99
N VAL A 54 -3.70 8.70 -5.86
CA VAL A 54 -4.96 8.45 -5.14
C VAL A 54 -4.81 8.80 -3.67
N MET A 55 -3.76 8.31 -2.98
CA MET A 55 -3.53 8.64 -1.57
C MET A 55 -3.29 10.13 -1.36
N GLY A 56 -2.67 10.82 -2.31
CA GLY A 56 -2.53 12.28 -2.31
C GLY A 56 -3.90 12.98 -2.27
N CYS A 57 -4.84 12.51 -3.08
CA CYS A 57 -6.23 13.01 -3.09
C CYS A 57 -6.95 12.76 -1.75
N PHE A 58 -6.69 11.63 -1.08
CA PHE A 58 -7.22 11.42 0.28
C PHE A 58 -6.53 12.30 1.33
N ALA A 59 -5.25 12.61 1.16
CA ALA A 59 -4.49 13.44 2.09
C ALA A 59 -4.85 14.93 2.03
N GLU A 60 -5.30 15.44 0.87
CA GLU A 60 -5.83 16.81 0.75
C GLU A 60 -7.25 16.96 1.32
N LEU A 61 -8.05 15.89 1.29
CA LEU A 61 -9.45 15.89 1.74
C LEU A 61 -9.63 15.54 3.23
N GLY A 62 -8.67 14.86 3.84
CA GLY A 62 -8.71 14.37 5.23
C GLY A 62 -8.02 15.30 6.23
#